data_AF-A0A0B8QB41-F1
#
_entry.id   AF-A0A0B8QB41-F1
#
_cell.length_a   1.000
_cell.length_b   1.000
_cell.length_c   1.000
_cell.angle_alpha   90.00
_cell.angle_beta   90.00
_cell.angle_gamma   90.00
#
_symmetry.space_group_name_H-M   'P 1'
#
loop_
_entity.id
_entity.type
_entity.pdbx_description
1 polymer ?
#
loop_
_entity_poly.entity_id
_entity_poly.type
_entity_poly.pdbx_seq_one_letter_code
_entity_poly.pdbx_strand_id
1 'polypeptide(L)'
;MKFAKILSLALVVAGLFGCAKSPTGRNQVILFSDSQMSQLGAQSFEQMKQEQKISQDKETNAYVQCVTDRILEYVPKQPSFDKWEVVVFDSLR
;
A
#
# COMPACT_ATOMS: atom_id res chain seq x y z
N MET A 1 9.48 31.97 -33.75
CA MET A 1 9.31 30.51 -33.99
C MET A 1 10.41 29.64 -33.38
N LYS A 2 11.70 30.04 -33.43
CA LYS A 2 12.81 29.26 -32.85
C LYS A 2 12.77 29.17 -31.30
N PHE A 3 12.43 30.28 -30.63
CA PHE A 3 12.30 30.33 -29.16
C PHE A 3 11.21 29.40 -28.60
N ALA A 4 10.06 29.33 -29.27
CA ALA A 4 8.97 28.43 -28.87
C ALA A 4 9.38 26.95 -28.97
N LYS A 5 10.14 26.57 -30.00
CA LYS A 5 10.68 25.21 -30.16
C LYS A 5 11.71 24.85 -29.07
N ILE A 6 12.55 25.81 -28.68
CA ILE A 6 13.54 25.62 -27.60
C ILE A 6 12.83 25.45 -26.25
N LEU A 7 11.77 26.23 -26.00
CA LEU A 7 10.99 26.15 -24.77
C LEU A 7 10.22 24.82 -24.64
N SER A 8 9.61 24.34 -25.74
CA SER A 8 8.94 23.04 -25.77
C SER A 8 9.92 21.88 -25.55
N LEU A 9 11.12 21.94 -26.13
CA LEU A 9 12.14 20.91 -25.93
C LEU A 9 12.67 20.90 -24.49
N ALA A 10 12.86 22.08 -23.89
CA ALA A 10 13.25 22.21 -22.49
C ALA A 10 12.21 21.62 -21.52
N LEU A 11 10.92 21.78 -21.82
CA LEU A 11 9.83 21.25 -20.99
C LEU A 11 9.73 19.71 -21.05
N VAL A 12 9.97 19.12 -22.22
CA VAL A 12 10.04 17.65 -22.40
C VAL A 12 11.26 17.08 -21.67
N VAL A 13 12.41 17.73 -21.78
CA VAL A 13 13.64 17.30 -21.09
C VAL A 13 13.49 17.42 -19.56
N ALA A 14 12.83 18.46 -19.06
CA ALA A 14 12.56 18.63 -17.63
C ALA A 14 11.65 17.52 -17.06
N GLY A 15 10.69 17.02 -17.83
CA GLY A 15 9.81 15.92 -17.41
C GLY A 15 10.51 14.57 -17.23
N LEU A 16 11.66 14.36 -17.89
CA LEU A 16 12.42 13.11 -17.81
C LEU A 16 13.27 12.98 -16.53
N PHE A 17 13.47 14.07 -15.77
CA PHE A 17 14.26 14.08 -14.53
C PHE A 17 13.43 13.90 -13.26
N GLY A 18 12.13 13.61 -13.38
CA GLY A 18 11.26 13.24 -12.26
C GLY A 18 11.57 11.85 -11.70
N CYS A 19 12.77 11.64 -11.17
CA CYS A 19 13.15 10.39 -10.51
C CYS A 19 12.46 10.30 -9.14
N ALA A 20 11.26 9.73 -9.10
CA ALA A 20 10.66 9.27 -7.85
C ALA A 20 11.56 8.18 -7.25
N LYS A 21 12.21 8.50 -6.12
CA LYS A 21 13.05 7.54 -5.41
C LYS A 21 12.16 6.72 -4.48
N SER A 22 12.24 5.40 -4.60
CA SER A 22 11.67 4.50 -3.59
C SER A 22 12.32 4.80 -2.23
N PRO A 23 11.60 4.65 -1.10
CA PRO A 23 12.20 4.64 0.23
C PRO A 23 13.36 3.62 0.37
N THR A 24 13.40 2.61 -0.51
CA THR A 24 14.44 1.58 -0.57
C THR A 24 15.61 1.89 -1.52
N GLY A 25 15.65 3.09 -2.11
CA GLY A 25 16.74 3.50 -3.03
C GLY A 25 16.66 2.92 -4.44
N ARG A 26 15.65 2.08 -4.74
CA ARG A 26 15.40 1.61 -6.11
C ARG A 26 14.72 2.68 -6.95
N ASN A 27 15.11 2.77 -8.22
CA ASN A 27 14.34 3.49 -9.24
C ASN A 27 13.01 2.73 -9.43
N GLN A 28 11.92 3.24 -8.87
CA GLN A 28 10.59 2.66 -9.01
C GLN A 28 9.64 3.72 -9.56
N VAL A 29 8.81 3.32 -10.51
CA VAL A 29 7.70 4.17 -10.96
C VAL A 29 6.59 4.04 -9.92
N ILE A 30 6.28 5.14 -9.25
CA ILE A 30 5.13 5.22 -8.34
C ILE A 30 3.89 5.47 -9.21
N LEU A 31 3.04 4.46 -9.34
CA LEU A 31 1.83 4.53 -10.17
C LEU A 31 0.62 5.11 -9.41
N PHE A 32 0.62 5.00 -8.08
CA PHE A 32 -0.47 5.42 -7.21
C PHE A 32 0.07 6.27 -6.07
N SER A 33 -0.66 7.31 -5.69
CA SER A 33 -0.35 8.07 -4.47
C SER A 33 -0.54 7.21 -3.22
N ASP A 34 0.05 7.63 -2.10
CA ASP A 34 -0.14 6.95 -0.81
C ASP A 34 -1.63 6.86 -0.42
N SER A 35 -2.40 7.90 -0.73
CA SER A 35 -3.85 7.93 -0.50
C SER A 35 -4.60 6.94 -1.38
N GLN A 36 -4.26 6.85 -2.67
CA GLN A 36 -4.84 5.87 -3.59
C GLN A 36 -4.49 4.44 -3.16
N MET A 37 -3.24 4.20 -2.77
CA MET A 37 -2.80 2.88 -2.30
C MET A 37 -3.53 2.46 -1.02
N SER A 38 -3.71 3.40 -0.07
CA SER A 38 -4.47 3.15 1.16
C SER A 38 -5.92 2.80 0.86
N GLN A 39 -6.55 3.54 -0.06
CA GLN A 39 -7.94 3.27 -0.47
C GLN A 39 -8.08 1.91 -1.16
N LEU A 40 -7.17 1.58 -2.08
CA LEU A 40 -7.15 0.29 -2.77
C LEU A 40 -6.96 -0.85 -1.77
N GLY A 41 -6.04 -0.71 -0.81
CA GLY A 41 -5.83 -1.70 0.25
C GLY A 41 -7.09 -1.95 1.08
N ALA A 42 -7.76 -0.88 1.53
CA ALA A 42 -9.02 -1.00 2.27
C ALA A 42 -10.12 -1.68 1.44
N GLN A 43 -10.28 -1.29 0.17
CA GLN A 43 -11.26 -1.89 -0.73
C GLN A 43 -10.98 -3.39 -0.97
N SER A 44 -9.73 -3.74 -1.27
CA SER A 44 -9.33 -5.14 -1.47
C SER A 44 -9.55 -5.99 -0.22
N PHE A 45 -9.32 -5.43 0.96
CA PHE A 45 -9.55 -6.14 2.22
C PHE A 45 -11.04 -6.41 2.48
N GLU A 46 -11.93 -5.43 2.22
CA GLU A 46 -13.37 -5.65 2.28
C GLU A 46 -13.85 -6.67 1.26
N GLN A 47 -13.31 -6.65 0.04
CA GLN A 47 -13.60 -7.64 -0.98
C GLN A 47 -13.18 -9.05 -0.54
N MET A 48 -11.99 -9.19 0.06
CA MET A 48 -11.54 -10.48 0.60
C MET A 48 -12.47 -11.02 1.68
N LYS A 49 -13.00 -10.17 2.57
CA LYS A 49 -13.99 -10.58 3.59
C LYS A 49 -15.30 -11.09 2.99
N GLN A 50 -15.67 -10.62 1.80
CA GLN A 50 -16.87 -11.07 1.09
C GLN A 50 -16.62 -12.37 0.30
N GLU A 51 -15.45 -12.50 -0.32
CA GLU A 51 -15.13 -13.60 -1.24
C GLU A 51 -14.54 -14.83 -0.53
N GLN A 52 -13.83 -14.63 0.59
CA GLN A 52 -13.13 -15.70 1.29
C GLN A 52 -13.84 -16.05 2.59
N LYS A 53 -13.79 -17.34 2.93
CA LYS A 53 -14.31 -17.81 4.21
C LYS A 53 -13.38 -17.37 5.34
N ILE A 54 -13.92 -16.63 6.30
CA ILE A 54 -13.19 -16.27 7.53
C ILE A 54 -13.05 -17.51 8.40
N SER A 55 -11.82 -17.75 8.88
CA SER A 55 -11.49 -18.89 9.72
C SER A 55 -12.13 -18.75 11.10
N GLN A 56 -12.81 -19.82 11.54
CA GLN A 56 -13.38 -19.91 12.89
C GLN A 56 -12.50 -20.73 13.86
N ASP A 57 -11.31 -21.13 13.43
CA ASP A 57 -10.38 -21.88 14.27
C ASP A 57 -9.81 -20.99 15.38
N LYS A 58 -10.20 -21.26 16.63
CA LYS A 58 -9.87 -20.39 17.77
C LYS A 58 -8.38 -20.42 18.09
N GLU A 59 -7.72 -21.56 17.92
CA GLU A 59 -6.30 -21.71 18.22
C GLU A 59 -5.44 -20.91 17.24
N THR A 60 -5.71 -21.06 15.94
CA THR A 60 -5.01 -20.32 14.88
C THR A 60 -5.25 -18.82 15.00
N ASN A 61 -6.51 -18.39 15.22
CA ASN A 61 -6.81 -16.97 15.40
C ASN A 61 -6.08 -16.39 16.63
N ALA A 62 -6.07 -17.11 17.77
CA ALA A 62 -5.34 -16.65 18.95
C ALA A 62 -3.83 -16.58 18.72
N TYR A 63 -3.26 -17.56 18.02
CA TYR A 63 -1.84 -17.56 17.68
C TYR A 63 -1.46 -16.39 16.76
N VAL A 64 -2.22 -16.18 15.68
CA VAL A 64 -2.00 -15.06 14.76
C VAL A 64 -2.12 -13.73 15.50
N GLN A 65 -3.16 -13.57 16.33
CA GLN A 65 -3.34 -12.35 17.13
C GLN A 65 -2.12 -12.08 18.04
N CYS A 66 -1.64 -13.11 18.75
CA CYS A 66 -0.45 -13.00 19.61
C CYS A 66 0.78 -12.51 18.84
N VAL A 67 1.03 -13.06 17.65
CA VAL A 67 2.15 -12.64 16.80
C VAL A 67 1.94 -11.21 16.29
N THR A 68 0.74 -10.88 15.81
CA THR A 68 0.46 -9.54 15.29
C THR A 68 0.54 -8.48 16.38
N ASP A 69 0.07 -8.75 17.59
CA ASP A 69 0.14 -7.80 18.71
C ASP A 69 1.59 -7.38 18.97
N ARG A 70 2.52 -8.35 18.95
CA ARG A 70 3.96 -8.09 19.12
C ARG A 70 4.57 -7.29 17.98
N ILE A 71 4.15 -7.54 16.75
CA ILE A 71 4.64 -6.80 15.58
C ILE A 71 4.12 -5.35 15.62
N LEU A 72 2.85 -5.17 15.95
CA LEU A 72 2.19 -3.87 15.97
C LEU A 72 2.73 -2.92 17.04
N GLU A 73 3.40 -3.42 18.09
CA GLU A 73 4.16 -2.59 19.05
C GLU A 73 5.22 -1.70 18.36
N TYR A 74 5.76 -2.14 17.21
CA TYR A 74 6.80 -1.44 16.47
C TYR A 74 6.30 -0.71 15.22
N VAL A 75 5.01 -0.79 14.93
CA VAL A 75 4.41 -0.12 13.77
C VAL A 75 3.93 1.28 14.20
N PRO A 76 4.41 2.36 13.55
CA PRO A 76 3.93 3.70 13.85
C PRO A 76 2.41 3.81 13.68
N LYS A 77 1.77 4.56 14.59
CA LYS A 77 0.34 4.86 14.50
C LYS A 77 0.02 5.51 13.16
N GLN A 78 -1.01 5.00 12.49
CA GLN A 78 -1.47 5.56 11.23
C GLN A 78 -2.45 6.70 11.50
N PRO A 79 -2.39 7.82 10.76
CA PRO A 79 -3.32 8.94 10.96
C PRO A 79 -4.76 8.63 10.49
N SER A 80 -4.93 7.60 9.67
CA SER A 80 -6.20 7.25 9.02
C SER A 80 -7.08 6.27 9.83
N PHE A 81 -6.55 5.61 10.87
CA PHE A 81 -7.30 4.66 11.69
C PHE A 81 -6.65 4.42 13.06
N ASP A 82 -7.46 4.08 14.05
CA ASP A 82 -6.99 3.90 15.43
C ASP A 82 -6.45 2.49 15.74
N LYS A 83 -6.94 1.47 15.04
CA LYS A 83 -6.63 0.05 15.30
C LYS A 83 -6.49 -0.73 14.00
N TRP A 84 -5.53 -1.64 13.98
CA TRP A 84 -5.38 -2.62 12.91
C TRP A 84 -6.45 -3.71 13.03
N GLU A 85 -7.04 -4.09 11.90
CA GLU A 85 -7.93 -5.24 11.79
C GLU A 85 -7.12 -6.46 11.36
N VAL A 86 -7.25 -7.57 12.08
CA VAL A 86 -6.55 -8.83 11.81
C VAL A 86 -7.60 -9.91 11.57
N VAL A 87 -7.59 -10.52 10.39
CA VAL A 87 -8.54 -11.55 9.99
C VAL A 87 -7.79 -12.70 9.34
N VAL A 88 -8.05 -13.93 9.80
CA VAL A 88 -7.55 -15.16 9.19
C VAL A 88 -8.60 -15.68 8.23
N PHE A 89 -8.21 -15.98 7.00
CA PHE A 89 -9.07 -16.58 5.99
C PHE A 89 -8.71 -18.06 5.83
N ASP A 90 -9.71 -18.93 5.72
CA ASP A 90 -9.56 -20.32 5.29
C ASP A 90 -9.24 -20.29 3.79
N SER A 91 -7.99 -20.03 3.43
CA SER A 91 -7.58 -19.97 2.03
C SER A 91 -7.71 -21.36 1.40
N LEU A 92 -8.70 -21.54 0.53
CA LEU A 92 -8.79 -22.67 -0.40
C LEU A 92 -7.66 -22.51 -1.42
N ARG A 93 -6.53 -23.19 -1.21
CA ARG A 93 -5.60 -23.45 -2.31
C ARG A 93 -5.96 -24.78 -2.96
#